data_AF-A0A7V9Q2U8-F1
#
_entry.id   AF-A0A7V9Q2U8-F1
#
_cell.length_a   1.000
_cell.length_b   1.000
_cell.length_c   1.000
_cell.angle_alpha   90.00
_cell.angle_beta   90.00
_cell.angle_gamma   90.00
#
_symmetry.space_group_name_H-M   'P 1'
#
loop_
_entity.id
_entity.type
_entity.pdbx_description
1 polymer ?
#
loop_
_entity_poly.entity_id
_entity_poly.type
_entity_poly.pdbx_seq_one_letter_code
_entity_poly.pdbx_strand_id
1 'polypeptide(L)'
;MRRRLPLTLTLLALLPAGFAGCGGIPGNAVAEVDGESIQKSDFDTLMGVVAKAGGQSAAAVPTPPQFTQCVAEKRKAQPKPANGQAAPGDTELKSQCKAEYEAIRDRVMGLLVIAEWIKGEAQQQDVAVTDAEVRKAFETQKQQQFPKEADYKAFLEQSGQ
;
A
#
# COMPACT_ATOMS: atom_id res chain seq x y z
N MET A 1 -8.67 12.69 -69.74
CA MET A 1 -8.15 14.07 -69.72
C MET A 1 -7.37 14.29 -68.44
N ARG A 2 -6.10 14.71 -68.54
CA ARG A 2 -5.17 14.94 -67.43
C ARG A 2 -5.67 16.09 -66.53
N ARG A 3 -5.77 15.86 -65.22
CA ARG A 3 -5.78 16.93 -64.22
C ARG A 3 -4.62 16.68 -63.25
N ARG A 4 -3.64 17.58 -63.28
CA ARG A 4 -2.49 17.60 -62.39
C ARG A 4 -2.97 18.08 -61.01
N LEU A 5 -2.58 17.39 -59.94
CA LEU A 5 -2.75 17.89 -58.57
C LEU A 5 -1.37 17.84 -57.86
N PRO A 6 -0.91 18.96 -57.30
CA PRO A 6 0.47 19.12 -56.85
C PRO A 6 0.78 18.41 -55.53
N LEU A 7 2.00 17.90 -55.47
CA LEU A 7 2.68 17.29 -54.33
C LEU A 7 2.83 18.34 -53.21
N THR A 8 2.05 18.24 -52.13
CA THR A 8 2.24 19.03 -50.91
C THR A 8 3.04 18.22 -49.89
N LEU A 9 4.34 18.50 -49.84
CA LEU A 9 5.30 18.02 -48.84
C LEU A 9 4.92 18.63 -47.48
N THR A 10 4.21 17.89 -46.62
CA THR A 10 3.94 18.34 -45.25
C THR A 10 5.05 17.84 -44.34
N LEU A 11 5.80 18.78 -43.75
CA LEU A 11 6.87 18.52 -42.80
C LEU A 11 6.34 17.72 -41.61
N LEU A 12 6.89 16.51 -41.41
CA LEU A 12 6.79 15.76 -40.17
C LEU A 12 7.76 16.40 -39.17
N ALA A 13 7.28 17.36 -38.38
CA ALA A 13 8.00 17.88 -37.23
C ALA A 13 8.02 16.81 -36.14
N LEU A 14 9.06 15.95 -36.13
CA LEU A 14 9.39 15.16 -34.95
C LEU A 14 9.82 16.13 -33.85
N LEU A 15 8.91 16.43 -32.92
CA LEU A 15 9.24 16.96 -31.61
C LEU A 15 9.79 15.81 -30.76
N PRO A 16 11.09 15.80 -30.38
CA PRO A 16 11.52 14.93 -29.31
C PRO A 16 10.93 15.47 -28.00
N ALA A 17 9.84 14.85 -27.53
CA ALA A 17 9.44 14.97 -26.13
C ALA A 17 10.54 14.33 -25.29
N GLY A 18 11.51 15.15 -24.88
CA GLY A 18 12.48 14.77 -23.87
C GLY A 18 11.74 14.60 -22.56
N PHE A 19 11.43 13.36 -22.18
CA PHE A 19 11.19 13.02 -20.78
C PHE A 19 12.50 13.28 -20.04
N ALA A 20 12.67 14.50 -19.55
CA ALA A 20 13.70 14.84 -18.59
C ALA A 20 13.31 14.23 -17.23
N GLY A 21 13.41 12.90 -17.15
CA GLY A 21 13.29 12.15 -15.90
C GLY A 21 14.55 12.31 -15.07
N CYS A 22 14.84 13.52 -14.60
CA CYS A 22 15.61 13.71 -13.37
C CYS A 22 14.65 13.44 -12.20
N GLY A 23 14.19 12.19 -12.09
CA GLY A 23 13.14 11.74 -11.18
C GLY A 23 13.67 11.57 -9.77
N GLY A 24 13.63 12.64 -8.98
CA GLY A 24 13.69 12.54 -7.54
C GLY A 24 12.27 12.46 -6.98
N ILE A 25 12.02 11.53 -6.06
CA ILE A 25 10.76 11.51 -5.32
C ILE A 25 10.68 12.80 -4.50
N PRO A 26 9.63 13.62 -4.65
CA PRO A 26 9.55 14.91 -3.97
C PRO A 26 9.40 14.75 -2.46
N GLY A 27 10.21 15.51 -1.71
CA GLY A 27 10.07 15.66 -0.26
C GLY A 27 10.06 14.34 0.52
N ASN A 28 8.96 14.08 1.23
CA ASN A 28 8.73 12.93 2.09
C ASN A 28 7.87 11.83 1.42
N ALA A 29 7.73 11.83 0.10
CA ALA A 29 7.04 10.76 -0.60
C ALA A 29 7.91 9.48 -0.67
N VAL A 30 7.24 8.33 -0.82
CA VAL A 30 7.89 7.02 -0.97
C VAL A 30 7.89 6.51 -2.40
N ALA A 31 7.03 7.10 -3.25
CA ALA A 31 6.96 6.87 -4.68
C ALA A 31 6.17 8.00 -5.35
N GLU A 32 6.24 8.06 -6.67
CA GLU A 32 5.41 8.92 -7.51
C GLU A 32 4.78 8.07 -8.62
N VAL A 33 3.51 8.33 -8.94
CA VAL A 33 2.74 7.66 -9.99
C VAL A 33 2.05 8.74 -10.82
N ASP A 34 2.42 8.87 -12.09
CA ASP A 34 1.86 9.88 -13.01
C ASP A 34 1.87 11.33 -12.49
N GLY A 35 2.91 11.69 -11.71
CA GLY A 35 3.06 13.01 -11.09
C GLY A 35 2.38 13.14 -9.73
N GLU A 36 1.57 12.16 -9.31
CA GLU A 36 0.97 12.11 -7.98
C GLU A 36 1.90 11.42 -6.99
N SER A 37 2.12 12.07 -5.85
CA SER A 37 3.06 11.61 -4.82
C SER A 37 2.39 10.69 -3.81
N ILE A 38 2.93 9.48 -3.66
CA ILE A 38 2.53 8.57 -2.58
C ILE A 38 3.27 9.00 -1.31
N GLN A 39 2.56 9.61 -0.36
CA GLN A 39 3.17 10.15 0.84
C GLN A 39 3.61 9.06 1.81
N LYS A 40 4.72 9.30 2.53
CA LYS A 40 5.16 8.39 3.59
C LYS A 40 4.10 8.18 4.68
N SER A 41 3.28 9.19 4.99
CA SER A 41 2.19 9.07 5.96
C SER A 41 1.14 8.04 5.56
N ASP A 42 0.80 7.99 4.27
CA ASP A 42 -0.20 7.07 3.74
C ASP A 42 0.36 5.65 3.72
N PHE A 43 1.64 5.53 3.33
CA PHE A 43 2.39 4.29 3.44
C PHE A 43 2.43 3.78 4.89
N ASP A 44 2.85 4.60 5.86
CA ASP A 44 2.96 4.20 7.27
C ASP A 44 1.59 3.81 7.85
N THR A 45 0.53 4.55 7.48
CA THR A 45 -0.85 4.25 7.90
C THR A 45 -1.29 2.89 7.36
N LEU A 46 -1.08 2.63 6.06
CA LEU A 46 -1.47 1.37 5.44
C LEU A 46 -0.62 0.18 5.88
N MET A 47 0.65 0.39 6.26
CA MET A 47 1.46 -0.65 6.93
C MET A 47 0.76 -1.15 8.18
N GLY A 48 0.22 -0.24 9.00
CA GLY A 48 -0.55 -0.59 10.19
C GLY A 48 -1.87 -1.31 9.86
N VAL A 49 -2.64 -0.81 8.89
CA VAL A 49 -3.94 -1.40 8.50
C VAL A 49 -3.76 -2.80 7.92
N VAL A 50 -2.84 -2.96 6.96
CA VAL A 50 -2.60 -4.24 6.29
C VAL A 50 -2.07 -5.28 7.26
N ALA A 51 -1.20 -4.89 8.20
CA ALA A 51 -0.71 -5.80 9.20
C ALA A 51 -1.83 -6.27 10.15
N LYS A 52 -2.64 -5.34 10.68
CA LYS A 52 -3.80 -5.68 11.52
C LYS A 52 -4.81 -6.58 10.80
N ALA A 53 -5.08 -6.30 9.52
CA ALA A 53 -5.94 -7.12 8.69
C ALA A 53 -5.37 -8.54 8.45
N GLY A 54 -4.04 -8.69 8.51
CA GLY A 54 -3.35 -9.99 8.47
C GLY A 54 -3.36 -10.75 9.80
N GLY A 55 -3.99 -10.21 10.85
CA GLY A 55 -4.04 -10.80 12.18
C GLY A 55 -2.82 -10.49 13.05
N GLN A 56 -1.94 -9.58 12.62
CA GLN A 56 -0.84 -9.10 13.44
C GLN A 56 -1.35 -8.06 14.45
N SER A 57 -0.87 -8.14 15.69
CA SER A 57 -1.10 -7.06 16.66
C SER A 57 -0.35 -5.81 16.23
N ALA A 58 -0.82 -4.62 16.66
CA ALA A 58 -0.17 -3.35 16.33
C ALA A 58 1.31 -3.30 16.76
N ALA A 59 1.67 -4.01 17.84
CA ALA A 59 3.04 -4.13 18.33
C ALA A 59 3.92 -5.12 17.52
N ALA A 60 3.29 -5.93 16.66
CA ALA A 60 3.97 -6.93 15.84
C ALA A 60 4.32 -6.42 14.43
N VAL A 61 3.85 -5.24 14.02
CA VAL A 61 4.23 -4.64 12.73
C VAL A 61 5.76 -4.41 12.73
N PRO A 62 6.55 -5.12 11.90
CA PRO A 62 7.99 -5.07 12.06
C PRO A 62 8.55 -3.74 11.55
N THR A 63 9.18 -2.96 12.43
CA THR A 63 9.73 -1.64 12.07
C THR A 63 11.25 -1.70 11.83
N PRO A 64 11.76 -1.29 10.65
CA PRO A 64 13.20 -1.22 10.39
C PRO A 64 13.89 -0.12 11.22
N PRO A 65 15.24 -0.11 11.32
CA PRO A 65 16.18 -1.05 10.72
C PRO A 65 16.51 -2.26 11.62
N GLN A 66 16.14 -2.20 12.90
CA GLN A 66 16.50 -3.23 13.86
C GLN A 66 15.40 -4.25 14.14
N PHE A 67 14.14 -3.93 13.83
CA PHE A 67 13.00 -4.83 14.06
C PHE A 67 12.87 -5.29 15.52
N THR A 68 13.32 -4.46 16.47
CA THR A 68 13.50 -4.82 17.88
C THR A 68 12.25 -5.41 18.53
N GLN A 69 11.08 -4.81 18.30
CA GLN A 69 9.81 -5.30 18.86
C GLN A 69 9.42 -6.66 18.26
N CYS A 70 9.48 -6.80 16.93
CA CYS A 70 9.19 -8.05 16.25
C CYS A 70 10.14 -9.19 16.71
N VAL A 71 11.44 -8.91 16.84
CA VAL A 71 12.42 -9.89 17.34
C VAL A 71 12.08 -10.31 18.77
N ALA A 72 11.73 -9.37 19.65
CA ALA A 72 11.35 -9.66 21.02
C ALA A 72 10.07 -10.53 21.09
N GLU A 73 9.04 -10.20 20.30
CA GLU A 73 7.79 -10.97 20.26
C GLU A 73 8.00 -12.37 19.69
N LYS A 74 8.74 -12.51 18.58
CA LYS A 74 9.08 -13.83 18.03
C LYS A 74 9.88 -14.66 19.03
N ARG A 75 10.83 -14.06 19.75
CA ARG A 75 11.59 -14.74 20.81
C ARG A 75 10.67 -15.29 21.91
N LYS A 76 9.70 -14.49 22.37
CA LYS A 76 8.72 -14.91 23.38
C LYS A 76 7.80 -16.02 22.88
N ALA A 77 7.45 -15.99 21.60
CA ALA A 77 6.54 -16.95 20.97
C ALA A 77 7.23 -18.28 20.58
N GLN A 78 8.57 -18.38 20.69
CA GLN A 78 9.25 -19.59 20.25
C GLN A 78 8.89 -20.79 21.14
N PRO A 79 8.63 -21.95 20.52
CA PRO A 79 8.51 -23.18 21.29
C PRO A 79 9.83 -23.47 21.99
N LYS A 80 9.77 -24.10 23.17
CA LYS A 80 10.96 -24.63 23.83
C LYS A 80 11.70 -25.54 22.83
N PRO A 81 13.01 -25.34 22.60
CA PRO A 81 13.75 -26.17 21.67
C PRO A 81 13.64 -27.65 22.05
N ALA A 82 13.33 -28.50 21.08
CA ALA A 82 13.34 -29.94 21.28
C ALA A 82 14.79 -30.44 21.36
N ASN A 83 15.06 -31.39 22.26
CA ASN A 83 16.26 -32.23 22.31
C ASN A 83 17.58 -31.54 21.90
N GLY A 84 18.04 -30.57 22.70
CA GLY A 84 19.37 -29.99 22.56
C GLY A 84 19.58 -29.06 21.36
N GLN A 85 18.54 -28.75 20.58
CA GLN A 85 18.61 -27.72 19.55
C GLN A 85 18.78 -26.34 20.19
N ALA A 86 19.64 -25.50 19.60
CA ALA A 86 19.73 -24.10 19.99
C ALA A 86 18.48 -23.36 19.50
N ALA A 87 17.93 -22.47 20.33
CA ALA A 87 16.92 -21.53 19.87
C ALA A 87 17.49 -20.65 18.74
N PRO A 88 16.69 -20.29 17.73
CA PRO A 88 17.08 -19.30 16.72
C PRO A 88 17.74 -18.05 17.32
N GLY A 89 18.93 -17.73 16.81
CA GLY A 89 19.66 -16.54 17.23
C GLY A 89 19.04 -15.24 16.70
N ASP A 90 19.46 -14.12 17.28
CA ASP A 90 18.94 -12.78 16.97
C ASP A 90 19.01 -12.42 15.48
N THR A 91 20.07 -12.86 14.80
CA THR A 91 20.23 -12.65 13.36
C THR A 91 19.13 -13.35 12.55
N GLU A 92 18.78 -14.57 12.93
CA GLU A 92 17.72 -15.35 12.25
C GLU A 92 16.34 -14.72 12.51
N LEU A 93 16.05 -14.36 13.76
CA LEU A 93 14.81 -13.67 14.12
C LEU A 93 14.67 -12.32 13.39
N LYS A 94 15.77 -11.57 13.27
CA LYS A 94 15.80 -10.32 12.52
C LYS A 94 15.54 -10.54 11.03
N SER A 95 16.10 -11.60 10.44
CA SER A 95 15.84 -11.98 9.05
C SER A 95 14.35 -12.27 8.82
N GLN A 96 13.73 -13.04 9.73
CA GLN A 96 12.29 -13.33 9.67
C GLN A 96 11.43 -12.06 9.77
N CYS A 97 11.77 -11.16 10.70
CA CYS A 97 11.07 -9.88 10.83
C CYS A 97 11.25 -8.97 9.61
N LYS A 98 12.43 -8.98 8.99
CA LYS A 98 12.69 -8.25 7.74
C LYS A 98 11.83 -8.80 6.61
N ALA A 99 11.77 -10.11 6.44
CA ALA A 99 10.96 -10.75 5.40
C ALA A 99 9.46 -10.43 5.59
N GLU A 100 8.98 -10.45 6.83
CA GLU A 100 7.61 -10.07 7.17
C GLU A 100 7.32 -8.58 6.85
N TYR A 101 8.23 -7.67 7.21
CA TYR A 101 8.13 -6.27 6.80
C TYR A 101 8.08 -6.08 5.30
N GLU A 102 8.98 -6.74 4.55
CA GLU A 102 9.05 -6.63 3.10
C GLU A 102 7.76 -7.14 2.43
N ALA A 103 7.20 -8.25 2.92
CA ALA A 103 5.92 -8.76 2.42
C ALA A 103 4.77 -7.77 2.65
N ILE A 104 4.68 -7.15 3.83
CA ILE A 104 3.65 -6.14 4.12
C ILE A 104 3.89 -4.88 3.28
N ARG A 105 5.14 -4.40 3.21
CA ARG A 105 5.55 -3.24 2.39
C ARG A 105 5.12 -3.44 0.94
N ASP A 106 5.43 -4.58 0.35
CA ASP A 106 5.17 -4.83 -1.06
C ASP A 106 3.66 -4.86 -1.34
N ARG A 107 2.87 -5.43 -0.42
CA ARG A 107 1.40 -5.37 -0.49
C ARG A 107 0.88 -3.93 -0.37
N VAL A 108 1.40 -3.15 0.57
CA VAL A 108 1.00 -1.74 0.77
C VAL A 108 1.33 -0.90 -0.46
N MET A 109 2.55 -1.04 -1.00
CA MET A 109 2.94 -0.33 -2.22
C MET A 109 2.06 -0.73 -3.40
N GLY A 110 1.74 -2.03 -3.56
CA GLY A 110 0.81 -2.47 -4.60
C GLY A 110 -0.57 -1.85 -4.46
N LEU A 111 -1.12 -1.78 -3.23
CA LEU A 111 -2.40 -1.13 -2.97
C LEU A 111 -2.38 0.37 -3.27
N LEU A 112 -1.33 1.08 -2.84
CA LEU A 112 -1.19 2.51 -3.05
C LEU A 112 -1.06 2.85 -4.54
N VAL A 113 -0.23 2.11 -5.26
CA VAL A 113 -0.06 2.32 -6.70
C VAL A 113 -1.38 2.06 -7.43
N ILE A 114 -2.07 0.95 -7.15
CA ILE A 114 -3.37 0.67 -7.79
C ILE A 114 -4.41 1.74 -7.42
N ALA A 115 -4.39 2.25 -6.18
CA ALA A 115 -5.29 3.31 -5.76
C ALA A 115 -5.04 4.61 -6.55
N GLU A 116 -3.79 5.01 -6.77
CA GLU A 116 -3.48 6.19 -7.59
C GLU A 116 -3.91 6.01 -9.05
N TRP A 117 -3.71 4.82 -9.62
CA TRP A 117 -4.22 4.51 -10.97
C TRP A 117 -5.75 4.63 -11.05
N ILE A 118 -6.48 4.05 -10.09
CA ILE A 118 -7.94 4.13 -10.06
C ILE A 118 -8.42 5.57 -9.92
N LYS A 119 -7.78 6.38 -9.06
CA LYS A 119 -8.10 7.80 -8.92
C LYS A 119 -7.86 8.57 -10.22
N GLY A 120 -6.72 8.34 -10.88
CA GLY A 120 -6.40 8.95 -12.16
C GLY A 120 -7.41 8.61 -13.25
N GLU A 121 -7.79 7.33 -13.36
CA GLU A 121 -8.81 6.89 -14.33
C GLU A 121 -10.19 7.47 -14.00
N ALA A 122 -10.59 7.50 -12.72
CA ALA A 122 -11.85 8.10 -12.30
C ALA A 122 -11.92 9.59 -12.69
N GLN A 123 -10.83 10.34 -12.51
CA GLN A 123 -10.76 11.73 -12.97
C GLN A 123 -10.90 11.86 -14.49
N GLN A 124 -10.24 10.99 -15.28
CA GLN A 124 -10.34 11.01 -16.74
C GLN A 124 -11.75 10.66 -17.25
N GLN A 125 -12.50 9.86 -16.49
CA GLN A 125 -13.87 9.46 -16.80
C GLN A 125 -14.93 10.35 -16.14
N ASP A 126 -14.54 11.47 -15.51
CA ASP A 126 -15.44 12.36 -14.75
C ASP A 126 -16.26 11.63 -13.67
N VAL A 127 -15.69 10.59 -13.07
CA VAL A 127 -16.29 9.83 -11.97
C VAL A 127 -15.91 10.46 -10.64
N ALA A 128 -16.91 10.94 -9.91
CA ALA A 128 -16.77 11.45 -8.55
C ALA A 128 -17.62 10.64 -7.57
N VAL A 129 -17.12 10.47 -6.34
CA VAL A 129 -17.85 9.85 -5.24
C VAL A 129 -17.97 10.87 -4.11
N THR A 130 -19.18 11.03 -3.58
CA THR A 130 -19.46 11.95 -2.48
C THR A 130 -19.30 11.27 -1.12
N ASP A 131 -19.01 12.06 -0.08
CA ASP A 131 -18.95 11.56 1.31
C ASP A 131 -20.25 10.85 1.73
N ALA A 132 -21.39 11.31 1.22
CA ALA A 132 -22.70 10.71 1.48
C ALA A 132 -22.79 9.28 0.89
N GLU A 133 -22.27 9.07 -0.31
CA GLU A 133 -22.22 7.74 -0.95
C GLU A 133 -21.26 6.81 -0.22
N VAL A 134 -20.08 7.31 0.17
CA VAL A 134 -19.13 6.55 1.00
C VAL A 134 -19.78 6.14 2.31
N ARG A 135 -20.43 7.07 3.01
CA ARG A 135 -21.10 6.77 4.28
C ARG A 135 -22.22 5.75 4.10
N LYS A 136 -23.03 5.91 3.06
CA LYS A 136 -24.12 4.96 2.75
C LYS A 136 -23.58 3.56 2.48
N ALA A 137 -22.51 3.44 1.69
CA ALA A 137 -21.87 2.16 1.40
C ALA A 137 -21.28 1.53 2.67
N PHE A 138 -20.60 2.33 3.50
CA PHE A 138 -20.06 1.89 4.78
C PHE A 138 -21.15 1.36 5.72
N GLU A 139 -22.22 2.12 5.95
CA GLU A 139 -23.31 1.69 6.85
C GLU A 139 -24.01 0.43 6.33
N THR A 140 -24.16 0.32 5.00
CA THR A 140 -24.73 -0.88 4.37
C THR A 140 -23.87 -2.11 4.65
N GLN A 141 -22.55 -2.01 4.44
CA GLN A 141 -21.62 -3.11 4.69
C GLN A 141 -21.53 -3.43 6.18
N LYS A 142 -21.49 -2.40 7.05
CA LYS A 142 -21.50 -2.57 8.50
C LYS A 142 -22.73 -3.35 8.94
N GLN A 143 -23.92 -2.99 8.46
CA GLN A 143 -25.16 -3.70 8.81
C GLN A 143 -25.18 -5.15 8.30
N GLN A 144 -24.62 -5.40 7.11
CA GLN A 144 -24.52 -6.75 6.54
C GLN A 144 -23.55 -7.65 7.33
N GLN A 145 -22.41 -7.11 7.77
CA GLN A 145 -21.40 -7.86 8.51
C GLN A 145 -21.70 -7.93 10.01
N PHE A 146 -22.32 -6.88 10.56
CA PHE A 146 -22.60 -6.72 11.99
C PHE A 146 -24.06 -6.28 12.20
N PRO A 147 -25.03 -7.20 12.16
CA PRO A 147 -26.44 -6.89 12.44
C PRO A 147 -26.67 -6.33 13.85
N LYS A 148 -25.73 -6.56 14.78
CA LYS A 148 -25.74 -6.01 16.14
C LYS A 148 -24.57 -5.06 16.32
N GLU A 149 -24.86 -3.85 16.80
CA GLU A 149 -23.84 -2.83 17.07
C GLU A 149 -22.78 -3.30 18.09
N ALA A 150 -23.18 -4.14 19.05
CA ALA A 150 -22.26 -4.69 20.04
C ALA A 150 -21.16 -5.56 19.38
N ASP A 151 -21.51 -6.33 18.35
CA ASP A 151 -20.56 -7.20 17.64
C ASP A 151 -19.56 -6.35 16.84
N TYR A 152 -20.02 -5.24 16.24
CA TYR A 152 -19.14 -4.27 15.57
C TYR A 152 -18.15 -3.64 16.55
N LYS A 153 -18.63 -3.21 17.72
CA LYS A 153 -17.75 -2.62 18.76
C LYS A 153 -16.73 -3.64 19.28
N ALA A 154 -17.15 -4.86 19.55
CA ALA A 154 -16.24 -5.93 19.97
C ALA A 154 -15.17 -6.22 18.90
N PHE A 155 -15.54 -6.18 17.61
CA PHE A 155 -14.59 -6.30 16.51
C PHE A 155 -13.58 -5.16 16.48
N LEU A 156 -14.00 -3.90 16.67
CA LEU A 156 -13.09 -2.76 16.72
C LEU A 156 -12.09 -2.89 17.88
N GLU A 157 -12.57 -3.25 19.07
CA GLU A 157 -11.72 -3.48 20.25
C GLU A 157 -10.70 -4.61 19.99
N GLN A 158 -11.16 -5.73 19.42
CA GLN A 158 -10.28 -6.88 19.14
C GLN A 158 -9.24 -6.57 18.04
N SER A 159 -9.63 -5.80 17.02
CA SER A 159 -8.74 -5.41 15.92
C SER A 159 -7.85 -4.21 16.23
N GLY A 160 -8.07 -3.55 17.38
CA GLY A 160 -7.32 -2.39 17.84
C GLY A 160 -7.58 -1.14 17.01
N GLN A 161 -8.85 -0.91 16.65
CA GLN A 161 -9.35 0.34 16.08
C GLN A 161 -9.95 1.26 17.15
#